data_AF-A0A0V8EAE6-F1
#
_entry.id   AF-A0A0V8EAE6-F1
#
_cell.length_a   1.000
_cell.length_b   1.000
_cell.length_c   1.000
_cell.angle_alpha   90.00
_cell.angle_beta   90.00
_cell.angle_gamma   90.00
#
_symmetry.space_group_name_H-M   'P 1'
#
loop_
_entity.id
_entity.type
_entity.pdbx_description
1 polymer ?
#
loop_
_entity_poly.entity_id
_entity_poly.type
_entity_poly.pdbx_seq_one_letter_code
_entity_poly.pdbx_strand_id
1 'polypeptide(L)'
;MIEKLLKFNLQRFAENGDPQDPAEPETPPEFNADSLTDEQVAAIKEKFGLKDNTEVDSIVNARHSRWQEKLEEEKNEAARLAKLSEEERQQALIQKEKDDFEKEKAVFRQEQLLVEKGKQLQEIGIPSAFAARIQGNTAEEAIKDVKSFKAEWDKALEAAVNEKLKASIDTPLGGGATPGEPVDISTLTYEEALALKKTNPKAYEQATK
;
A
#
# COMPACT_ATOMS: atom_id res chain seq x y z
N MET A 1 -10.52 -53.12 40.45
CA MET A 1 -9.69 -52.02 40.99
C MET A 1 -9.93 -51.98 42.49
N ILE A 2 -9.06 -52.61 43.27
CA ILE A 2 -9.14 -52.65 44.73
C ILE A 2 -7.99 -51.79 45.23
N GLU A 3 -8.35 -50.66 45.83
CA GLU A 3 -7.46 -49.80 46.59
C GLU A 3 -6.75 -50.62 47.66
N LYS A 4 -5.42 -50.67 47.58
CA LYS A 4 -4.58 -51.32 48.58
C LYS A 4 -4.47 -50.39 49.79
N LEU A 5 -5.52 -50.40 50.61
CA LEU A 5 -5.67 -49.70 51.88
C LEU A 5 -4.47 -50.02 52.79
N LEU A 6 -3.69 -48.99 53.17
CA LEU A 6 -2.63 -49.11 54.17
C LEU A 6 -3.23 -49.65 55.48
N LYS A 7 -2.82 -50.85 55.88
CA LYS A 7 -3.11 -51.40 57.22
C LYS A 7 -2.22 -50.67 58.23
N PHE A 8 -2.74 -49.62 58.84
CA PHE A 8 -2.13 -49.00 60.03
C PHE A 8 -2.48 -49.82 61.28
N ASN A 9 -1.47 -50.24 62.04
CA ASN A 9 -1.65 -50.93 63.32
C ASN A 9 -2.05 -49.91 64.41
N LEU A 10 -3.34 -49.57 64.45
CA LEU A 10 -3.92 -48.62 65.42
C LEU A 10 -4.01 -49.18 66.85
N GLN A 11 -3.65 -50.45 67.09
CA GLN A 11 -3.64 -51.08 68.41
C GLN A 11 -2.52 -50.58 69.34
N ARG A 12 -1.54 -49.81 68.83
CA ARG A 12 -0.46 -49.25 69.65
C ARG A 12 -0.84 -47.98 70.42
N PHE A 13 -2.03 -47.41 70.16
CA PHE A 13 -2.41 -46.08 70.69
C PHE A 13 -3.67 -46.08 71.55
N ALA A 14 -4.24 -47.24 71.88
CA ALA A 14 -5.55 -47.33 72.54
C ALA A 14 -5.62 -48.38 73.66
N GLU A 15 -4.58 -48.52 74.48
CA GLU A 15 -4.74 -49.23 75.75
C GLU A 15 -4.12 -48.43 76.91
N ASN A 16 -5.02 -47.74 77.62
CA ASN A 16 -4.78 -47.16 78.94
C ASN A 16 -4.81 -48.29 79.96
N GLY A 17 -3.65 -48.59 80.56
CA GLY A 17 -3.51 -49.45 81.73
C GLY A 17 -2.31 -48.98 82.56
N ASP A 18 -2.56 -48.67 83.83
CA ASP A 18 -1.57 -48.22 84.82
C ASP A 18 -0.53 -49.32 85.18
N PRO A 19 0.61 -48.96 85.80
CA PRO A 19 1.93 -49.45 85.40
C PRO A 19 2.34 -50.75 86.08
N GLN A 20 2.63 -51.76 85.26
CA GLN A 20 3.40 -52.94 85.66
C GLN A 20 4.76 -52.85 84.97
N ASP A 21 5.80 -52.54 85.75
CA ASP A 21 7.19 -52.36 85.32
C ASP A 21 7.72 -53.61 84.58
N PRO A 22 7.94 -53.54 83.25
CA PRO A 22 8.61 -54.60 82.49
C PRO A 22 10.03 -54.11 82.17
N ALA A 23 11.02 -54.90 82.59
CA ALA A 23 12.45 -54.67 82.40
C ALA A 23 12.79 -53.87 81.12
N GLU A 24 13.58 -52.81 81.31
CA GLU A 24 14.11 -51.89 80.30
C GLU A 24 14.36 -52.57 78.95
N PRO A 25 13.63 -52.20 77.89
CA PRO A 25 14.16 -52.35 76.56
C PRO A 25 15.26 -51.31 76.43
N GLU A 26 16.53 -51.75 76.53
CA GLU A 26 17.71 -50.98 76.12
C GLU A 26 17.38 -50.24 74.82
N THR A 27 17.12 -48.93 74.92
CA THR A 27 16.94 -48.07 73.76
C THR A 27 18.21 -48.19 72.94
N PRO A 28 18.13 -48.55 71.64
CA PRO A 28 19.28 -48.45 70.76
C PRO A 28 19.83 -47.03 70.92
N PRO A 29 21.15 -46.84 71.06
CA PRO A 29 21.71 -45.51 71.24
C PRO A 29 21.15 -44.58 70.17
N GLU A 30 20.58 -43.44 70.59
CA GLU A 30 20.14 -42.41 69.64
C GLU A 30 21.33 -42.04 68.77
N PHE A 31 21.17 -42.22 67.47
CA PHE A 31 22.19 -41.85 66.50
C PHE A 31 22.32 -40.33 66.51
N ASN A 32 23.32 -39.83 67.23
CA ASN A 32 23.69 -38.42 67.21
C ASN A 32 24.68 -38.19 66.06
N ALA A 33 24.19 -37.58 64.98
CA ALA A 33 25.02 -37.23 63.83
C ALA A 33 26.18 -36.28 64.21
N ASP A 34 25.97 -35.46 65.25
CA ASP A 34 26.96 -34.49 65.74
C ASP A 34 28.06 -35.11 66.61
N SER A 35 27.91 -36.37 67.06
CA SER A 35 28.95 -37.07 67.85
C SER A 35 29.88 -37.94 67.00
N LEU A 36 29.73 -37.93 65.67
CA LEU A 36 30.59 -38.68 64.77
C LEU A 36 31.96 -38.03 64.67
N THR A 37 33.01 -38.85 64.71
CA THR A 37 34.37 -38.38 64.44
C THR A 37 34.57 -38.13 62.94
N ASP A 38 35.52 -37.27 62.58
CA ASP A 38 35.82 -36.93 61.18
C ASP A 38 36.10 -38.17 60.31
N GLU A 39 36.71 -39.21 60.88
CA GLU A 39 36.96 -40.50 60.23
C GLU A 39 35.68 -41.29 59.96
N GLN A 40 34.72 -41.29 60.89
CA GLN A 40 33.43 -41.96 60.70
C GLN A 40 32.58 -41.24 59.65
N VAL A 41 32.63 -39.90 59.63
CA VAL A 41 31.97 -39.09 58.61
C VAL A 41 32.57 -39.36 57.23
N ALA A 42 33.90 -39.46 57.12
CA ALA A 42 34.58 -39.80 55.87
C ALA A 42 34.21 -41.20 55.36
N ALA A 43 34.16 -42.21 56.25
CA ALA A 43 33.76 -43.57 55.89
C ALA A 43 32.28 -43.68 55.46
N ILE A 44 31.39 -42.88 56.07
CA ILE A 44 29.99 -42.80 55.66
C ILE A 44 29.89 -42.10 54.29
N LYS A 45 30.61 -40.99 54.08
CA LYS A 45 30.65 -40.31 52.78
C LYS A 45 31.15 -41.23 51.67
N GLU A 46 32.18 -42.04 51.94
CA GLU A 46 32.72 -43.02 51.00
C GLU A 46 31.73 -44.17 50.74
N LYS A 47 31.13 -44.76 51.79
CA LYS A 47 30.16 -45.86 51.65
C LYS A 47 28.89 -45.49 50.91
N PHE A 48 28.41 -44.26 51.08
CA PHE A 48 27.17 -43.78 50.48
C PHE A 48 27.39 -42.89 49.25
N GLY A 49 28.65 -42.67 48.85
CA GLY A 49 28.99 -41.83 47.71
C GLY A 49 28.48 -40.40 47.84
N LEU A 50 28.42 -39.85 49.07
CA LEU A 50 28.02 -38.46 49.27
C LEU A 50 29.12 -37.56 48.73
N LYS A 51 28.73 -36.70 47.79
CA LYS A 51 29.62 -35.70 47.21
C LYS A 51 30.07 -34.71 48.28
N ASP A 52 31.35 -34.39 48.29
CA ASP A 52 31.86 -33.33 49.16
C ASP A 52 31.31 -31.96 48.74
N ASN A 53 31.33 -31.01 49.68
CA ASN A 53 30.80 -29.66 49.47
C ASN A 53 31.41 -29.00 48.22
N THR A 54 32.69 -29.25 47.94
CA THR A 54 33.38 -28.76 46.75
C THR A 54 32.80 -29.33 45.45
N GLU A 55 32.42 -30.60 45.42
CA GLU A 55 31.75 -31.21 44.26
C GLU A 55 30.33 -30.68 44.10
N VAL A 56 29.58 -30.51 45.20
CA VAL A 56 28.23 -29.91 45.16
C VAL A 56 28.27 -28.48 44.64
N ASP A 57 29.20 -27.66 45.14
CA ASP A 57 29.42 -26.29 44.66
C ASP A 57 29.81 -26.26 43.18
N SER A 58 30.64 -27.19 42.72
CA SER A 58 31.00 -27.30 41.30
C SER A 58 29.79 -27.59 40.42
N ILE A 59 28.88 -28.46 40.88
CA ILE A 59 27.65 -28.83 40.16
C ILE A 59 26.65 -27.68 40.16
N VAL A 60 26.48 -27.01 41.30
CA VAL A 60 25.60 -25.84 41.43
C VAL A 60 26.10 -24.70 40.55
N ASN A 61 27.39 -24.41 40.58
CA ASN A 61 27.99 -23.38 39.71
C ASN A 61 27.87 -23.75 38.23
N ALA A 62 28.15 -25.00 37.85
CA ALA A 62 27.99 -25.45 36.48
C ALA A 62 26.52 -25.35 36.00
N ARG A 63 25.56 -25.61 36.89
CA ARG A 63 24.13 -25.48 36.59
C ARG A 63 23.72 -24.02 36.48
N HIS A 64 24.20 -23.17 37.39
CA HIS A 64 23.94 -21.73 37.37
C HIS A 64 24.52 -21.08 36.10
N SER A 65 25.76 -21.41 35.72
CA SER A 65 26.37 -20.91 34.48
C SER A 65 25.56 -21.31 33.23
N ARG A 66 25.14 -22.57 33.12
CA ARG A 66 24.27 -23.01 32.01
C ARG A 66 22.92 -22.32 31.99
N TRP A 67 22.37 -21.97 33.15
CA TRP A 67 21.12 -21.24 33.24
C TRP A 67 21.26 -19.78 32.84
N GLN A 68 22.36 -19.14 33.24
CA GLN A 68 22.69 -17.77 32.82
C GLN A 68 22.92 -17.71 31.31
N GLU A 69 23.68 -18.67 30.76
CA GLU A 69 23.93 -18.78 29.32
C GLU A 69 22.62 -18.91 28.52
N LYS A 70 21.71 -19.80 28.96
CA LYS A 70 20.38 -19.94 28.35
C LYS A 70 19.53 -18.68 28.46
N LEU A 71 19.55 -18.01 29.61
CA LEU A 71 18.82 -16.75 29.79
C LEU A 71 19.37 -15.64 28.88
N GLU A 72 20.68 -15.60 28.68
CA GLU A 72 21.32 -14.62 27.81
C GLU A 72 21.02 -14.94 26.33
N GLU A 73 21.06 -16.21 25.92
CA GLU A 73 20.67 -16.66 24.58
C GLU A 73 19.20 -16.38 24.29
N GLU A 74 18.28 -16.70 25.21
CA GLU A 74 16.86 -16.44 25.06
C GLU A 74 16.57 -14.93 24.98
N LYS A 75 17.25 -14.10 25.79
CA LYS A 75 17.13 -12.64 25.70
C LYS A 75 17.67 -12.10 24.39
N ASN A 76 18.81 -12.62 23.93
CA ASN A 76 19.43 -12.17 22.70
C ASN A 76 18.59 -12.57 21.48
N GLU A 77 18.06 -13.80 21.45
CA GLU A 77 17.18 -14.22 20.36
C GLU A 77 15.84 -13.47 20.40
N ALA A 78 15.25 -13.24 21.57
CA ALA A 78 14.04 -12.43 21.69
C ALA A 78 14.28 -10.97 21.26
N ALA A 79 15.42 -10.38 21.63
CA ALA A 79 15.79 -9.03 21.21
C ALA A 79 16.09 -8.98 19.70
N ARG A 80 16.72 -10.01 19.14
CA ARG A 80 16.99 -10.12 17.71
C ARG A 80 15.68 -10.23 16.94
N LEU A 81 14.76 -11.11 17.36
CA LEU A 81 13.44 -11.27 16.76
C LEU A 81 12.61 -9.99 16.85
N ALA A 82 12.61 -9.30 18.00
CA ALA A 82 11.90 -8.03 18.17
C ALA A 82 12.48 -6.92 17.29
N LYS A 83 13.82 -6.82 17.20
CA LYS A 83 14.50 -5.87 16.30
C LYS A 83 14.19 -6.18 14.84
N LEU A 84 14.25 -7.45 14.44
CA LEU A 84 13.94 -7.86 13.06
C LEU A 84 12.50 -7.49 12.69
N SER A 85 11.55 -7.73 13.60
CA SER A 85 10.15 -7.36 13.39
C SER A 85 9.92 -5.86 13.26
N GLU A 86 10.68 -5.03 14.00
CA GLU A 86 10.57 -3.57 13.92
C GLU A 86 11.26 -3.04 12.65
N GLU A 87 12.44 -3.57 12.31
CA GLU A 87 13.17 -3.21 11.08
C GLU A 87 12.37 -3.59 9.83
N GLU A 88 11.77 -4.78 9.77
CA GLU A 88 10.90 -5.20 8.66
C GLU A 88 9.67 -4.29 8.52
N ARG A 89 9.08 -3.88 9.65
CA ARG A 89 7.95 -2.95 9.65
C ARG A 89 8.36 -1.56 9.14
N GLN A 90 9.51 -1.07 9.57
CA GLN A 90 10.04 0.21 9.11
C GLN A 90 10.41 0.16 7.62
N GLN A 91 11.00 -0.93 7.15
CA GLN A 91 11.29 -1.14 5.73
C GLN A 91 10.01 -1.18 4.90
N ALA A 92 8.97 -1.87 5.36
CA ALA A 92 7.67 -1.90 4.67
C ALA A 92 7.02 -0.51 4.60
N LEU A 93 7.11 0.29 5.67
CA LEU A 93 6.63 1.67 5.68
C LEU A 93 7.41 2.55 4.70
N ILE A 94 8.74 2.50 4.74
CA ILE A 94 9.60 3.26 3.82
C ILE A 94 9.33 2.85 2.37
N GLN A 95 9.16 1.55 2.10
CA GLN A 95 8.86 1.09 0.75
C GLN A 95 7.51 1.60 0.28
N LYS A 96 6.49 1.56 1.13
CA LYS A 96 5.18 2.12 0.82
C LYS A 96 5.26 3.62 0.54
N GLU A 97 5.98 4.38 1.37
CA GLU A 97 6.18 5.81 1.17
C GLU A 97 6.92 6.12 -0.13
N LYS A 98 7.92 5.31 -0.50
CA LYS A 98 8.61 5.42 -1.79
C LYS A 98 7.66 5.16 -2.95
N ASP A 99 6.89 4.08 -2.88
CA ASP A 99 5.93 3.72 -3.94
C ASP A 99 4.88 4.81 -4.12
N ASP A 100 4.37 5.37 -3.01
CA ASP A 100 3.38 6.46 -3.04
C ASP A 100 4.02 7.75 -3.57
N PHE A 101 5.26 8.07 -3.18
CA PHE A 101 6.02 9.20 -3.72
C PHE A 101 6.32 9.04 -5.23
N GLU A 102 6.66 7.84 -5.69
CA GLU A 102 6.91 7.57 -7.11
C GLU A 102 5.63 7.74 -7.95
N LYS A 103 4.48 7.31 -7.42
CA LYS A 103 3.18 7.54 -8.05
C LYS A 103 2.85 9.02 -8.13
N GLU A 104 3.00 9.76 -7.04
CA GLU A 104 2.76 11.21 -7.03
C GLU A 104 3.69 11.93 -8.02
N LYS A 105 4.98 11.55 -8.04
CA LYS A 105 5.95 12.09 -9.00
C LYS A 105 5.60 11.73 -10.44
N ALA A 106 5.02 10.55 -10.69
CA ALA A 106 4.56 10.18 -12.03
C ALA A 106 3.36 11.03 -12.46
N VAL A 107 2.36 11.20 -11.58
CA VAL A 107 1.19 12.07 -11.83
C VAL A 107 1.64 13.51 -12.08
N PHE A 108 2.50 14.04 -11.22
CA PHE A 108 3.03 15.40 -11.36
C PHE A 108 3.79 15.59 -12.67
N ARG A 109 4.61 14.61 -13.09
CA ARG A 109 5.28 14.65 -14.40
C ARG A 109 4.27 14.66 -15.56
N GLN A 110 3.20 13.89 -15.47
CA GLN A 110 2.13 13.90 -16.47
C GLN A 110 1.42 15.25 -16.52
N GLU A 111 1.09 15.84 -15.37
CA GLU A 111 0.46 17.15 -15.28
C GLU A 111 1.36 18.26 -15.83
N GLN A 112 2.66 18.26 -15.49
CA GLN A 112 3.63 19.19 -16.05
C GLN A 112 3.70 19.08 -17.57
N LEU A 113 3.76 17.85 -18.08
CA LEU A 113 3.76 17.60 -19.52
C LEU A 113 2.47 18.11 -20.18
N LEU A 114 1.30 17.90 -19.56
CA LEU A 114 0.02 18.41 -20.06
C LEU A 114 -0.02 19.94 -20.11
N VAL A 115 0.50 20.60 -19.08
CA VAL A 115 0.59 22.07 -19.04
C VAL A 115 1.51 22.59 -20.14
N GLU A 116 2.67 21.95 -20.34
CA GLU A 116 3.62 22.33 -21.39
C GLU A 116 3.03 22.13 -22.78
N LYS A 117 2.42 20.95 -23.04
CA LYS A 117 1.67 20.70 -24.28
C LYS A 117 0.57 21.74 -24.50
N GLY A 118 -0.17 22.09 -23.44
CA GLY A 118 -1.23 23.10 -23.50
C GLY A 118 -0.71 24.49 -23.88
N LYS A 119 0.45 24.89 -23.38
CA LYS A 119 1.12 26.15 -23.76
C LYS A 119 1.53 26.13 -25.24
N GLN A 120 2.19 25.06 -25.68
CA GLN A 120 2.62 24.91 -27.08
C GLN A 120 1.45 24.90 -28.06
N LEU A 121 0.33 24.26 -27.69
CA LEU A 121 -0.93 24.28 -28.43
C LEU A 121 -1.49 25.70 -28.55
N GLN A 122 -1.49 26.45 -27.45
CA GLN A 122 -2.04 27.79 -27.41
C GLN A 122 -1.22 28.76 -28.28
N GLU A 123 0.11 28.60 -28.34
CA GLU A 123 1.01 29.39 -29.20
C GLU A 123 0.68 29.25 -30.68
N ILE A 124 0.22 28.07 -31.13
CA ILE A 124 -0.18 27.82 -32.52
C ILE A 124 -1.67 28.05 -32.79
N GLY A 125 -2.39 28.64 -31.83
CA GLY A 125 -3.81 28.99 -31.95
C GLY A 125 -4.79 27.83 -31.72
N ILE A 126 -4.34 26.73 -31.12
CA ILE A 126 -5.21 25.60 -30.75
C ILE A 126 -5.55 25.71 -29.24
N PRO A 127 -6.81 25.53 -28.83
CA PRO A 127 -7.17 25.58 -27.41
C PRO A 127 -6.40 24.56 -26.56
N SER A 128 -5.93 24.98 -25.39
CA SER A 128 -5.20 24.12 -24.44
C SER A 128 -6.01 22.92 -23.93
N ALA A 129 -7.35 22.97 -24.03
CA ALA A 129 -8.25 21.85 -23.76
C ALA A 129 -7.95 20.61 -24.61
N PHE A 130 -7.29 20.77 -25.77
CA PHE A 130 -6.90 19.64 -26.63
C PHE A 130 -5.62 18.94 -26.14
N ALA A 131 -4.88 19.46 -25.15
CA ALA A 131 -3.63 18.87 -24.66
C ALA A 131 -3.77 17.41 -24.21
N ALA A 132 -4.91 17.04 -23.62
CA ALA A 132 -5.21 15.67 -23.20
C ALA A 132 -5.45 14.69 -24.37
N ARG A 133 -5.72 15.19 -25.57
CA ARG A 133 -5.94 14.38 -26.79
C ARG A 133 -4.67 14.18 -27.61
N ILE A 134 -3.62 14.95 -27.34
CA ILE A 134 -2.36 14.89 -28.10
C ILE A 134 -1.54 13.69 -27.63
N GLN A 135 -1.31 12.76 -28.55
CA GLN A 135 -0.49 11.58 -28.31
C GLN A 135 1.00 11.95 -28.26
N GLY A 136 1.76 11.22 -27.45
CA GLY A 136 3.21 11.41 -27.29
C GLY A 136 3.61 11.53 -25.83
N ASN A 137 4.67 10.83 -25.46
CA ASN A 137 5.22 10.87 -24.09
C ASN A 137 6.23 12.01 -23.90
N THR A 138 6.58 12.70 -24.99
CA THR A 138 7.50 13.82 -25.02
C THR A 138 6.86 15.04 -25.69
N ALA A 139 7.39 16.23 -25.40
CA ALA A 139 6.94 17.47 -26.02
C ALA A 139 7.13 17.46 -27.55
N GLU A 140 8.20 16.83 -28.05
CA GLU A 140 8.51 16.76 -29.48
C GLU A 140 7.52 15.90 -30.27
N GLU A 141 7.17 14.72 -29.73
CA GLU A 141 6.14 13.85 -30.32
C GLU A 141 4.79 14.55 -30.33
N ALA A 142 4.47 15.24 -29.23
CA ALA A 142 3.23 16.00 -29.11
C ALA A 142 3.17 17.13 -30.15
N ILE A 143 4.25 17.90 -30.35
CA ILE A 143 4.30 18.95 -31.39
C ILE A 143 4.07 18.36 -32.79
N LYS A 144 4.62 17.18 -33.07
CA LYS A 144 4.43 16.51 -34.37
C LYS A 144 2.97 16.13 -34.59
N ASP A 145 2.36 15.49 -33.59
CA ASP A 145 0.94 15.07 -33.62
C ASP A 145 0.00 16.29 -33.76
N VAL A 146 0.31 17.34 -33.02
CA VAL A 146 -0.37 18.63 -33.09
C VAL A 146 -0.30 19.25 -34.48
N LYS A 147 0.87 19.24 -35.12
CA LYS A 147 1.03 19.78 -36.48
C LYS A 147 0.22 19.00 -37.50
N SER A 148 0.18 17.66 -37.41
CA SER A 148 -0.68 16.84 -38.27
C SER A 148 -2.16 17.13 -38.04
N PHE A 149 -2.58 17.17 -36.77
CA PHE A 149 -3.96 17.50 -36.42
C PHE A 149 -4.38 18.87 -36.95
N LYS A 150 -3.51 19.89 -36.78
CA LYS A 150 -3.77 21.24 -37.30
C LYS A 150 -3.97 21.25 -38.81
N ALA A 151 -3.16 20.52 -39.56
CA ALA A 151 -3.27 20.48 -41.01
C ALA A 151 -4.61 19.87 -41.47
N GLU A 152 -5.04 18.79 -40.83
CA GLU A 152 -6.34 18.16 -41.13
C GLU A 152 -7.52 19.05 -40.69
N TRP A 153 -7.39 19.69 -39.52
CA TRP A 153 -8.39 20.62 -39.00
C TRP A 153 -8.57 21.84 -39.90
N ASP A 154 -7.48 22.48 -40.32
CA ASP A 154 -7.53 23.65 -41.19
C ASP A 154 -8.14 23.28 -42.55
N LYS A 155 -7.84 22.09 -43.09
CA LYS A 155 -8.46 21.56 -44.31
C LYS A 155 -9.97 21.32 -44.14
N ALA A 156 -10.39 20.76 -43.00
CA ALA A 156 -11.80 20.54 -42.70
C ALA A 156 -12.56 21.87 -42.53
N LEU A 157 -11.94 22.85 -41.86
CA LEU A 157 -12.48 24.21 -41.74
C LEU A 157 -12.58 24.89 -43.11
N GLU A 158 -11.56 24.81 -43.95
CA GLU A 158 -11.58 25.39 -45.29
C GLU A 158 -12.71 24.78 -46.12
N ALA A 159 -12.90 23.46 -46.08
CA ALA A 159 -14.01 22.79 -46.75
C ALA A 159 -15.38 23.26 -46.21
N ALA A 160 -15.55 23.32 -44.89
CA ALA A 160 -16.79 23.77 -44.27
C ALA A 160 -17.10 25.25 -44.58
N VAL A 161 -16.10 26.13 -44.54
CA VAL A 161 -16.24 27.54 -44.89
C VAL A 161 -16.56 27.68 -46.37
N ASN A 162 -15.90 26.94 -47.26
CA ASN A 162 -16.21 26.95 -48.68
C ASN A 162 -17.62 26.45 -48.97
N GLU A 163 -18.11 25.42 -48.27
CA GLU A 163 -19.52 25.01 -48.37
C GLU A 163 -20.48 26.09 -47.86
N LYS A 164 -20.18 26.72 -46.73
CA LYS A 164 -21.00 27.83 -46.20
C LYS A 164 -21.01 29.04 -47.13
N LEU A 165 -19.88 29.36 -47.76
CA LEU A 165 -19.76 30.42 -48.76
C LEU A 165 -20.53 30.07 -50.04
N LYS A 166 -20.49 28.81 -50.49
CA LYS A 166 -21.35 28.36 -51.60
C LYS A 166 -22.83 28.46 -51.25
N ALA A 167 -23.22 27.97 -50.08
CA ALA A 167 -24.59 28.07 -49.61
C ALA A 167 -25.06 29.53 -49.44
N SER A 168 -24.18 30.44 -49.04
CA SER A 168 -24.50 31.87 -48.93
C SER A 168 -24.55 32.60 -50.27
N ILE A 169 -23.91 32.07 -51.32
CA ILE A 169 -24.14 32.52 -52.70
C ILE A 169 -25.55 32.14 -53.15
N ASP A 170 -26.01 30.93 -52.80
CA ASP A 170 -27.34 30.44 -53.15
C ASP A 170 -28.45 31.09 -52.28
N THR A 171 -28.13 31.46 -51.05
CA THR A 171 -29.04 32.16 -50.12
C THR A 171 -28.33 33.34 -49.44
N PRO A 172 -28.25 34.51 -50.09
CA PRO A 172 -27.57 35.67 -49.53
C PRO A 172 -28.25 36.12 -48.24
N LEU A 173 -27.46 36.24 -47.16
CA LEU A 173 -27.91 36.83 -45.90
C LEU A 173 -28.29 38.29 -46.15
N GLY A 174 -29.60 38.54 -46.28
CA GLY A 174 -30.18 39.87 -46.50
C GLY A 174 -31.26 39.94 -47.57
N GLY A 175 -31.47 38.90 -48.37
CA GLY A 175 -32.52 38.88 -49.40
C GLY A 175 -33.41 37.66 -49.24
N GLY A 176 -34.65 37.85 -48.80
CA GLY A 176 -35.71 36.84 -48.83
C GLY A 176 -36.17 36.51 -50.25
N ALA A 177 -35.25 36.20 -51.15
CA ALA A 177 -35.53 35.75 -52.51
C ALA A 177 -35.05 34.31 -52.63
N THR A 178 -36.03 33.41 -52.77
CA THR A 178 -35.86 31.98 -53.03
C THR A 178 -34.95 31.76 -54.25
N PRO A 179 -33.87 30.96 -54.13
CA PRO A 179 -33.09 30.56 -55.29
C PRO A 179 -33.89 29.55 -56.11
N GLY A 180 -34.25 29.90 -57.34
CA GLY A 180 -34.67 28.89 -58.31
C GLY A 180 -35.59 29.32 -59.46
N GLU A 181 -36.33 30.44 -59.35
CA GLU A 181 -37.16 30.89 -60.46
C GLU A 181 -36.50 32.02 -61.24
N PRO A 182 -36.38 31.92 -62.58
CA PRO A 182 -35.96 33.04 -63.42
C PRO A 182 -36.97 34.17 -63.22
N VAL A 183 -36.51 35.28 -62.64
CA VAL A 183 -37.34 36.46 -62.39
C VAL A 183 -37.59 37.15 -63.72
N ASP A 184 -38.83 37.14 -64.23
CA ASP A 184 -39.16 37.87 -65.45
C ASP A 184 -39.31 39.37 -65.15
N ILE A 185 -38.34 40.18 -65.61
CA ILE A 185 -38.33 41.65 -65.37
C ILE A 185 -39.56 42.33 -65.99
N SER A 186 -40.16 41.75 -67.04
CA SER A 186 -41.36 42.34 -67.66
C SER A 186 -42.60 42.31 -66.76
N THR A 187 -42.58 41.47 -65.73
CA THR A 187 -43.65 41.35 -64.73
C THR A 187 -43.43 42.23 -63.49
N LEU A 188 -42.23 42.76 -63.31
CA LEU A 188 -41.87 43.60 -62.18
C LEU A 188 -42.20 45.06 -62.44
N THR A 189 -42.61 45.78 -61.39
CA THR A 189 -42.67 47.25 -61.43
C THR A 189 -41.26 47.84 -61.48
N TYR A 190 -41.15 49.10 -61.92
CA TYR A 190 -39.87 49.82 -62.00
C TYR A 190 -39.14 49.88 -60.64
N GLU A 191 -39.87 50.05 -59.54
CA GLU A 191 -39.29 50.08 -58.19
C GLU A 191 -38.77 48.72 -57.76
N GLU A 192 -39.48 47.64 -58.09
CA GLU A 192 -39.06 46.27 -57.80
C GLU A 192 -37.84 45.87 -58.64
N ALA A 193 -37.78 46.26 -59.92
CA ALA A 193 -36.62 46.04 -60.77
C ALA A 193 -35.38 46.79 -60.26
N LEU A 194 -35.54 48.02 -59.76
CA LEU A 194 -34.47 48.77 -59.10
C LEU A 194 -34.03 48.14 -57.78
N ALA A 195 -34.97 47.63 -56.99
CA ALA A 195 -34.67 46.92 -55.76
C ALA A 195 -33.88 45.64 -56.05
N LEU A 196 -34.29 44.85 -57.05
CA LEU A 196 -33.59 43.65 -57.49
C LEU A 196 -32.16 43.96 -57.95
N LYS A 197 -31.96 45.04 -58.72
CA LYS A 197 -30.62 45.49 -59.13
C LYS A 197 -29.72 45.85 -57.95
N LYS A 198 -30.28 46.38 -56.85
CA LYS A 198 -29.52 46.75 -55.64
C LYS A 198 -29.25 45.56 -54.72
N THR A 199 -30.21 44.65 -54.56
CA THR A 199 -30.13 43.54 -53.61
C THR A 199 -29.54 42.26 -54.22
N ASN A 200 -29.76 42.02 -55.53
CA ASN A 200 -29.24 40.89 -56.28
C ASN A 200 -28.90 41.27 -57.74
N PRO A 201 -27.76 41.98 -57.97
CA PRO A 201 -27.38 42.45 -59.30
C PRO A 201 -27.17 41.32 -60.32
N LYS A 202 -26.73 40.13 -59.88
CA LYS A 202 -26.56 38.96 -60.77
C LYS A 202 -27.89 38.45 -61.31
N ALA A 203 -28.94 38.39 -60.48
CA ALA A 203 -30.27 37.99 -60.93
C ALA A 203 -30.86 39.00 -61.92
N TYR A 204 -30.66 40.30 -61.69
CA TYR A 204 -31.07 41.34 -62.63
C TYR A 204 -30.39 41.19 -64.00
N GLU A 205 -29.07 40.99 -64.04
CA GLU A 205 -28.34 40.80 -65.31
C GLU A 205 -28.80 39.56 -66.08
N GLN A 206 -29.08 38.46 -65.38
CA GLN A 206 -29.57 37.22 -65.99
C GLN A 206 -30.95 37.38 -66.62
N ALA A 207 -31.82 38.19 -66.03
CA ALA A 207 -33.16 38.39 -66.52
C ALA A 207 -33.29 39.51 -67.57
N THR A 208 -32.25 40.33 -67.76
CA THR A 208 -32.17 41.32 -68.86
C THR A 208 -31.56 40.77 -70.17
N LYS A 209 -31.01 39.55 -70.15
CA LYS A 209 -30.42 38.90 -71.32
C LYS A 209 -31.48 38.17 -72.14
#